data_AF-A0A2Z6R9N7-F1
#
_entry.id   AF-A0A2Z6R9N7-F1
#
_cell.length_a   1.000
_cell.length_b   1.000
_cell.length_c   1.000
_cell.angle_alpha   90.00
_cell.angle_beta   90.00
_cell.angle_gamma   90.00
#
_symmetry.space_group_name_H-M   'P 1'
#
loop_
_entity.id
_entity.type
_entity.pdbx_description
1 polymer ?
#
loop_
_entity_poly.entity_id
_entity_poly.type
_entity_poly.pdbx_seq_one_letter_code
_entity_poly.pdbx_strand_id
1 'polypeptide(L)'
;MEPPTSEALDSLIALVSCNHTKTNKLRNDLKKCRKLLLKLVTDLLTVAEPATHAQLVTNVATLSRMILDGTFSLAEFHQQITTDELHLSM
;
A
#
# COMPACT_ATOMS: atom_id res chain seq x y z
N MET A 1 25.84 -21.36 31.35
CA MET A 1 25.28 -20.10 30.82
C MET A 1 24.76 -19.31 32.01
N GLU A 2 25.21 -18.07 32.17
CA GLU A 2 24.64 -17.20 33.19
C GLU A 2 23.19 -16.83 32.83
N PRO A 3 22.29 -16.68 33.81
CA PRO A 3 20.92 -16.24 33.56
C PRO A 3 20.95 -14.80 33.03
N PRO A 4 20.03 -14.43 32.12
CA PRO A 4 19.90 -13.03 31.71
C PRO A 4 19.64 -12.15 32.94
N THR A 5 20.36 -11.04 33.05
CA THR A 5 20.17 -10.06 34.12
C THR A 5 18.76 -9.44 34.01
N SER A 6 18.15 -9.08 35.14
CA SER A 6 16.82 -8.45 35.18
C SER A 6 16.71 -7.26 34.22
N GLU A 7 17.75 -6.44 34.15
CA GLU A 7 17.82 -5.27 33.27
C GLU A 7 17.80 -5.62 31.77
N ALA A 8 18.43 -6.73 31.38
CA ALA A 8 18.41 -7.20 30.00
C ALA A 8 17.01 -7.71 29.62
N LEU A 9 16.31 -8.35 30.56
CA LEU A 9 14.94 -8.80 30.38
C LEU A 9 13.98 -7.61 30.27
N ASP A 10 14.11 -6.61 31.14
CA ASP A 10 13.31 -5.38 31.12
C ASP A 10 13.50 -4.59 29.82
N SER A 11 14.75 -4.49 29.35
CA SER A 11 15.09 -3.86 28.06
C SER A 11 14.47 -4.60 26.88
N LEU A 12 14.47 -5.94 26.90
CA LEU A 12 13.85 -6.76 25.87
C LEU A 12 12.32 -6.56 25.84
N ILE A 13 11.67 -6.52 27.00
CA ILE A 13 10.23 -6.27 27.12
C ILE A 13 9.87 -4.89 26.56
N ALA A 14 10.66 -3.86 26.87
CA ALA A 14 10.46 -2.51 26.34
C ALA A 14 10.62 -2.48 24.81
N LEU A 15 11.62 -3.18 24.28
CA LEU A 15 11.85 -3.28 22.83
C LEU A 15 10.69 -3.98 22.10
N VAL A 16 10.23 -5.11 22.63
CA VAL A 16 9.08 -5.86 22.08
C VAL A 16 7.82 -4.98 22.11
N SER A 17 7.57 -4.27 23.20
CA SER A 17 6.41 -3.37 23.34
C SER A 17 6.46 -2.19 22.35
N CYS A 18 7.65 -1.62 22.15
CA CYS A 18 7.88 -0.56 21.16
C CYS A 18 7.64 -1.06 19.74
N ASN A 19 8.18 -2.23 19.39
CA ASN A 19 7.99 -2.86 18.10
C ASN A 19 6.51 -3.18 17.84
N HIS A 20 5.80 -3.69 18.84
CA HIS A 20 4.35 -3.94 18.74
C HIS A 20 3.57 -2.66 18.44
N THR A 21 3.88 -1.57 19.12
CA THR A 21 3.27 -0.25 18.89
C THR A 21 3.53 0.25 17.47
N LYS A 22 4.78 0.15 16.98
CA LYS A 22 5.15 0.54 15.61
C LYS A 22 4.40 -0.29 14.56
N THR A 23 4.32 -1.60 14.75
CA THR A 23 3.58 -2.50 13.85
C THR A 23 2.09 -2.17 13.81
N ASN A 24 1.48 -1.88 14.96
CA ASN A 24 0.06 -1.48 15.01
C ASN A 24 -0.19 -0.16 14.29
N LYS A 25 0.71 0.82 14.43
CA LYS A 25 0.64 2.09 13.69
C LYS A 25 0.71 1.84 12.19
N LEU A 26 1.70 1.08 11.72
CA LEU A 26 1.85 0.72 10.31
C LEU A 26 0.60 0.03 9.76
N ARG A 27 0.03 -0.92 10.52
CA ARG A 27 -1.22 -1.60 10.14
C ARG A 27 -2.38 -0.62 9.98
N ASN A 28 -2.50 0.37 10.85
CA ASN A 28 -3.56 1.36 10.79
C ASN A 28 -3.38 2.32 9.61
N ASP A 29 -2.15 2.74 9.33
CA ASP A 29 -1.86 3.60 8.19
C ASP A 29 -2.08 2.88 6.86
N LEU A 30 -1.74 1.58 6.78
CA LEU A 30 -2.07 0.74 5.62
C LEU A 30 -3.59 0.60 5.41
N LYS A 31 -4.37 0.43 6.50
CA LYS A 31 -5.83 0.42 6.42
C LYS A 31 -6.39 1.74 5.88
N LYS A 32 -5.83 2.88 6.30
CA LYS A 32 -6.23 4.20 5.78
C LYS A 32 -5.89 4.33 4.30
N CYS A 33 -4.69 3.94 3.89
CA CYS A 33 -4.27 3.96 2.48
C CYS A 33 -5.22 3.12 1.62
N ARG A 34 -5.56 1.90 2.05
CA ARG A 34 -6.52 1.04 1.34
C ARG A 34 -7.90 1.70 1.18
N LYS A 35 -8.40 2.37 2.22
CA LYS A 35 -9.68 3.10 2.14
C LYS A 35 -9.62 4.26 1.14
N LEU A 36 -8.52 5.01 1.13
CA LEU A 36 -8.33 6.13 0.20
C LEU A 36 -8.20 5.64 -1.24
N LEU A 37 -7.47 4.55 -1.48
CA LEU A 37 -7.36 3.92 -2.80
C LEU A 37 -8.74 3.45 -3.28
N LEU A 38 -9.52 2.78 -2.43
CA LEU A 38 -10.86 2.34 -2.79
C LEU A 38 -11.76 3.54 -3.15
N LYS A 39 -11.72 4.61 -2.36
CA LYS A 39 -12.47 5.83 -2.65
C LYS A 39 -12.06 6.44 -4.00
N LEU A 40 -10.75 6.52 -4.27
CA LEU A 40 -10.23 7.01 -5.54
C LEU A 40 -10.75 6.19 -6.73
N VAL A 41 -10.79 4.85 -6.61
CA VAL A 41 -11.39 3.98 -7.65
C VAL A 41 -12.85 4.34 -7.86
N THR A 42 -13.62 4.42 -6.79
CA THR A 42 -15.06 4.71 -6.87
C THR A 42 -15.29 6.07 -7.51
N ASP A 43 -14.59 7.11 -7.06
CA ASP A 43 -14.70 8.46 -7.60
C ASP A 43 -14.33 8.45 -9.09
N LEU A 44 -13.21 7.85 -9.47
CA LEU A 44 -12.78 7.77 -10.88
C LEU A 44 -13.77 6.97 -11.75
N LEU A 45 -14.34 5.88 -11.26
CA LEU A 45 -15.37 5.12 -11.99
C LEU A 45 -16.66 5.94 -12.23
N THR A 46 -16.98 6.91 -11.37
CA THR A 46 -18.17 7.75 -11.55
C THR A 46 -17.98 8.85 -12.61
N VAL A 47 -16.76 9.29 -12.86
CA VAL A 47 -16.45 10.32 -13.88
C VAL A 47 -15.85 9.74 -15.16
N ALA A 48 -15.31 8.52 -15.13
CA ALA A 48 -14.72 7.89 -16.29
C ALA A 48 -15.77 7.39 -17.29
N GLU A 49 -15.49 7.58 -18.57
CA GLU A 49 -16.26 6.95 -19.64
C GLU A 49 -16.20 5.41 -19.49
N PRO A 50 -17.30 4.69 -19.82
CA PRO A 50 -17.34 3.24 -19.71
C PRO A 50 -16.20 2.53 -20.44
N ALA A 51 -15.70 3.10 -21.55
CA ALA A 51 -14.59 2.57 -22.32
C ALA A 51 -13.27 2.48 -21.53
N THR A 52 -13.08 3.31 -20.50
CA THR A 52 -11.84 3.37 -19.71
C THR A 52 -11.95 2.69 -18.34
N HIS A 53 -13.13 2.17 -17.97
CA HIS A 53 -13.37 1.51 -16.66
C HIS A 53 -12.48 0.30 -16.43
N ALA A 54 -12.34 -0.59 -17.42
CA ALA A 54 -11.50 -1.78 -17.30
C ALA A 54 -10.03 -1.42 -17.05
N GLN A 55 -9.56 -0.35 -17.70
CA GLN A 55 -8.19 0.13 -17.55
C GLN A 55 -7.96 0.78 -16.19
N LEU A 56 -8.89 1.62 -15.77
CA LEU A 56 -8.85 2.25 -14.46
C LEU A 56 -8.81 1.21 -13.32
N VAL A 57 -9.64 0.16 -13.41
CA VAL A 57 -9.63 -0.95 -12.46
C VAL A 57 -8.28 -1.66 -12.45
N THR A 58 -7.69 -1.90 -13.62
CA THR A 58 -6.38 -2.53 -13.76
C THR A 58 -5.27 -1.67 -13.14
N ASN A 59 -5.23 -0.37 -13.45
CA ASN A 59 -4.24 0.56 -12.93
C ASN A 59 -4.29 0.62 -11.40
N VAL A 60 -5.49 0.67 -10.80
CA VAL A 60 -5.59 0.72 -9.34
C VAL A 60 -5.29 -0.64 -8.70
N ALA A 61 -5.62 -1.76 -9.34
CA ALA A 61 -5.20 -3.08 -8.87
C ALA A 61 -3.68 -3.22 -8.85
N THR A 62 -2.99 -2.73 -9.89
CA THR A 62 -1.53 -2.69 -9.97
C THR A 62 -0.94 -1.80 -8.88
N LEU A 63 -1.42 -0.56 -8.73
CA LEU A 63 -0.96 0.36 -7.68
C LEU A 63 -1.11 -0.26 -6.28
N SER A 64 -2.27 -0.87 -6.01
CA SER A 64 -2.54 -1.52 -4.74
C SER A 64 -1.57 -2.66 -4.47
N ARG A 65 -1.28 -3.47 -5.50
CA ARG A 65 -0.31 -4.57 -5.41
C ARG A 65 1.10 -4.04 -5.12
N MET A 66 1.57 -3.04 -5.86
CA MET A 66 2.90 -2.45 -5.64
C MET A 66 3.07 -1.90 -4.23
N ILE A 67 2.03 -1.24 -3.69
CA ILE A 67 2.06 -0.74 -2.31
C ILE A 67 2.10 -1.88 -1.29
N LEU A 68 1.30 -2.93 -1.49
CA LEU A 68 1.21 -4.06 -0.57
C LEU A 68 2.47 -4.94 -0.59
N ASP A 69 3.06 -5.12 -1.77
CA ASP A 69 4.27 -5.92 -1.99
C ASP A 69 5.55 -5.12 -1.66
N GLY A 70 5.42 -3.83 -1.34
CA GLY A 70 6.55 -2.94 -1.02
C GLY A 70 7.41 -2.59 -2.23
N THR A 71 6.90 -2.79 -3.45
CA THR A 71 7.58 -2.53 -4.72
C THR A 71 7.15 -1.21 -5.36
N PHE A 72 6.46 -0.34 -4.63
CA PHE A 72 5.95 0.92 -5.16
C PHE A 72 7.06 1.81 -5.73
N SER A 73 6.94 2.08 -7.04
CA SER A 73 7.73 3.04 -7.79
C SER A 73 6.79 3.93 -8.59
N LEU A 74 6.87 5.24 -8.35
CA LEU A 74 6.03 6.21 -9.04
C LEU A 74 6.32 6.23 -10.56
N ALA A 75 7.59 6.07 -10.95
CA ALA A 75 8.01 6.09 -12.34
C ALA A 75 7.46 4.88 -13.12
N GLU A 76 7.55 3.69 -12.54
CA GLU A 76 7.02 2.45 -13.14
C GLU A 76 5.49 2.52 -13.26
N PHE A 77 4.82 3.02 -12.22
CA PHE A 77 3.37 3.16 -12.24
C PHE A 77 2.90 4.16 -13.31
N HIS A 78 3.56 5.31 -13.44
CA HIS A 78 3.27 6.26 -14.51
C HIS A 78 3.48 5.66 -15.90
N GLN A 79 4.59 4.94 -16.11
CA GLN A 79 4.88 4.29 -17.39
C GLN A 79 3.79 3.27 -17.77
N GLN A 80 3.27 2.54 -16.78
CA GLN A 80 2.18 1.60 -16.99
C GLN A 80 0.89 2.32 -17.40
N ILE A 81 0.48 3.38 -16.69
CA ILE A 81 -0.68 4.20 -17.06
C ILE A 81 -0.56 4.72 -18.50
N THR A 82 0.60 5.25 -18.89
CA THR A 82 0.81 5.79 -20.24
C THR A 82 0.73 4.71 -21.30
N THR A 83 1.26 3.51 -21.03
CA THR A 83 1.16 2.36 -21.94
C THR A 83 -0.30 1.96 -22.14
N ASP A 84 -1.02 1.91 -21.03
CA ASP A 84 -2.42 1.53 -20.97
C ASP A 84 -3.34 2.55 -21.68
N GLU A 85 -3.06 3.86 -21.59
CA GLU A 85 -3.74 4.91 -22.36
C GLU A 85 -3.48 4.82 -23.88
N LEU A 86 -2.26 4.45 -24.29
CA LEU A 86 -1.91 4.24 -25.69
C LEU A 86 -2.71 3.09 -26.31
N HIS A 87 -2.92 2.00 -25.56
CA HIS A 87 -3.70 0.84 -26.01
C HIS A 87 -5.19 1.14 -26.21
N LEU A 88 -5.75 2.14 -25.52
CA LEU A 88 -7.14 2.59 -25.70
C LEU A 88 -7.34 3.52 -26.90
N SER A 89 -6.26 4.14 -27.39
CA SER A 89 -6.29 5.11 -28.49
C SER A 89 -6.08 4.47 -29.87
N MET A 90 -5.80 3.17 -29.93
CA MET A 90 -5.60 2.36 -31.15
C MET A 90 -6.81 1.51 -31.48
#